data_AF-A0A2M7ZMT7-F1
#
_entry.id   AF-A0A2M7ZMT7-F1
#
_cell.length_a   1.000
_cell.length_b   1.000
_cell.length_c   1.000
_cell.angle_alpha   90.00
_cell.angle_beta   90.00
_cell.angle_gamma   90.00
#
_symmetry.space_group_name_H-M   'P 1'
#
loop_
_entity.id
_entity.type
_entity.pdbx_description
1 polymer ?
#
loop_
_entity_poly.entity_id
_entity_poly.type
_entity_poly.pdbx_seq_one_letter_code
_entity_poly.pdbx_strand_id
1 'polypeptide(L)'
;MKNVEVLELIKDGENYNCEFKRKFSTHQKIAKEMIAFANSGGGYLLFGIDDDGKIIGVESEKSEANLIKDTANNYCEPSIKFNIEFKEIKDKEIIIVEVPASDDKPH
;
A
#
# COMPACT_ATOMS: atom_id res chain seq x y z
N MET A 1 -3.24 -4.76 16.88
CA MET A 1 -2.65 -4.15 15.68
C MET A 1 -1.63 -3.13 16.18
N LYS A 2 -0.38 -3.18 15.72
CA LYS A 2 0.56 -2.08 16.00
C LYS A 2 -0.05 -0.86 15.31
N ASN A 3 -0.40 0.17 16.06
CA ASN A 3 -0.70 1.48 15.49
C ASN A 3 0.62 2.02 14.96
N VAL A 4 1.01 1.61 13.75
CA VAL A 4 2.14 2.24 13.08
C VAL A 4 1.64 3.61 12.66
N GLU A 5 2.25 4.65 13.20
CA GLU A 5 1.87 6.00 12.81
C GLU A 5 2.34 6.23 11.37
N VAL A 6 1.40 6.48 10.45
CA VAL A 6 1.71 6.76 9.04
C VAL A 6 2.76 7.86 8.86
N LEU A 7 2.85 8.81 9.80
CA LEU A 7 3.88 9.84 9.81
C LEU A 7 5.28 9.29 10.06
N GLU A 8 5.43 8.23 10.84
CA GLU A 8 6.70 7.54 11.03
C GLU A 8 7.12 6.82 9.75
N LEU A 9 6.19 6.11 9.09
CA LEU A 9 6.47 5.48 7.79
C LEU A 9 6.92 6.49 6.74
N ILE A 10 6.23 7.63 6.64
CA ILE A 10 6.59 8.71 5.71
C ILE A 10 7.98 9.28 6.05
N LYS A 11 8.28 9.44 7.34
CA LYS A 11 9.58 9.97 7.80
C LYS A 11 10.74 9.00 7.53
N ASP A 12 10.51 7.71 7.69
CA ASP A 12 11.50 6.66 7.43
C ASP A 12 11.76 6.46 5.93
N GLY A 13 10.82 6.89 5.09
CA GLY A 13 10.95 6.87 3.63
C GLY A 13 10.72 5.48 3.02
N GLU A 14 10.87 5.40 1.70
CA GLU A 14 10.79 4.13 0.97
C GLU A 14 11.92 3.19 1.40
N ASN A 15 11.55 1.93 1.65
CA ASN A 15 12.46 0.89 2.09
C ASN A 15 11.90 -0.50 1.74
N TYR A 16 12.57 -1.56 2.20
CA TYR A 16 12.19 -2.93 1.87
C TYR A 16 10.76 -3.34 2.29
N ASN A 17 10.15 -2.63 3.25
CA ASN A 17 8.82 -2.90 3.77
C ASN A 17 7.87 -1.70 3.58
N CYS A 18 8.25 -0.66 2.83
CA CYS A 18 7.42 0.51 2.61
C CYS A 18 7.66 1.12 1.23
N GLU A 19 6.59 1.23 0.45
CA GLU A 19 6.61 1.78 -0.91
C GLU A 19 5.64 2.96 -1.01
N PHE A 20 6.08 4.07 -1.60
CA PHE A 20 5.27 5.26 -1.82
C PHE A 20 4.72 5.29 -3.22
N LYS A 21 3.48 5.77 -3.35
CA LYS A 21 2.81 5.97 -4.61
C LYS A 21 2.03 7.26 -4.56
N ARG A 22 2.18 8.07 -5.61
CA ARG A 22 1.36 9.27 -5.78
C ARG A 22 -0.12 8.94 -5.94
N LYS A 23 -0.40 7.86 -6.68
CA LYS A 23 -1.73 7.31 -6.97
C LYS A 23 -1.60 5.90 -7.53
N PHE A 24 -2.72 5.20 -7.66
CA PHE A 24 -2.79 3.93 -8.38
C PHE A 24 -2.22 4.05 -9.80
N SER A 25 -1.37 3.09 -10.18
CA SER A 25 -0.69 3.08 -11.49
C SER A 25 -1.30 2.05 -12.44
N THR A 26 -0.91 0.77 -12.32
CA THR A 26 -1.51 -0.34 -13.07
C THR A 26 -1.64 -1.56 -12.17
N HIS A 27 -2.60 -2.44 -12.46
CA HIS A 27 -2.78 -3.69 -11.72
C HIS A 27 -1.50 -4.52 -11.65
N GLN A 28 -0.74 -4.66 -12.74
CA GLN A 28 0.50 -5.44 -12.73
C GLN A 28 1.58 -4.86 -11.82
N LYS A 29 1.71 -3.52 -11.77
CA LYS A 29 2.70 -2.88 -10.90
C LYS A 29 2.31 -3.03 -9.44
N ILE A 30 1.05 -2.75 -9.10
CA ILE A 30 0.58 -2.85 -7.71
C ILE A 30 0.60 -4.32 -7.24
N ALA A 31 0.16 -5.26 -8.07
CA ALA A 31 0.22 -6.69 -7.75
C ALA A 31 1.65 -7.15 -7.47
N LYS A 32 2.62 -6.72 -8.30
CA LYS A 32 4.03 -7.07 -8.10
C LYS A 32 4.55 -6.63 -6.73
N GLU A 33 4.23 -5.41 -6.30
CA GLU A 33 4.65 -4.92 -4.98
C GLU A 33 3.94 -5.69 -3.85
N MET A 34 2.63 -5.93 -3.98
CA MET A 34 1.88 -6.71 -3.00
C MET A 34 2.42 -8.14 -2.85
N ILE A 35 2.72 -8.81 -3.96
CA ILE A 35 3.34 -10.15 -3.99
C ILE A 35 4.72 -10.11 -3.34
N ALA A 36 5.54 -9.09 -3.64
CA ALA A 36 6.85 -8.93 -3.04
C ALA A 36 6.77 -8.77 -1.50
N PHE A 37 5.82 -8.00 -0.98
CA PHE A 37 5.59 -7.89 0.46
C PHE A 37 5.10 -9.20 1.08
N ALA A 38 4.12 -9.87 0.45
CA ALA A 38 3.61 -11.14 0.94
C ALA A 38 4.69 -12.23 1.01
N ASN A 39 5.57 -12.30 0.00
CA ASN A 39 6.68 -13.26 -0.03
C ASN A 39 7.81 -12.93 0.94
N SER A 40 7.91 -11.68 1.39
CA SER A 40 8.98 -11.20 2.25
C SER A 40 8.55 -11.12 3.73
N GLY A 41 8.82 -10.00 4.39
CA GLY A 41 8.44 -9.75 5.79
C GLY A 41 7.10 -9.01 5.94
N GLY A 42 6.34 -8.87 4.86
CA GLY A 42 5.21 -7.95 4.77
C GLY A 42 5.66 -6.51 4.53
N GLY A 43 4.69 -5.59 4.41
CA GLY A 43 4.99 -4.18 4.21
C GLY A 43 3.77 -3.30 3.98
N TYR A 44 4.03 -2.06 3.59
CA TYR A 44 3.04 -1.00 3.42
C TYR A 44 3.16 -0.34 2.05
N LEU A 45 2.04 -0.20 1.34
CA LEU A 45 1.91 0.71 0.19
C LEU A 45 1.16 1.95 0.64
N LEU A 46 1.80 3.12 0.52
CA LEU A 46 1.18 4.40 0.85
C LEU A 46 0.82 5.17 -0.43
N PHE A 47 -0.47 5.43 -0.63
CA PHE A 47 -0.98 6.21 -1.76
C PHE A 47 -1.28 7.65 -1.36
N GLY A 48 -0.98 8.59 -2.26
CA GLY A 48 -1.05 10.02 -1.99
C GLY A 48 0.25 10.61 -1.42
N ILE A 49 1.37 9.89 -1.55
CA ILE A 49 2.71 10.30 -1.14
C ILE A 49 3.61 10.35 -2.37
N ASP A 50 4.38 11.43 -2.53
CA ASP A 50 5.39 11.56 -3.58
C ASP A 50 6.71 10.87 -3.17
N ASP A 51 7.60 10.60 -4.12
CA ASP A 51 8.83 9.82 -3.87
C ASP A 51 9.78 10.50 -2.87
N ASP A 52 9.64 11.82 -2.67
CA ASP A 52 10.37 12.62 -1.67
C ASP A 52 9.72 12.64 -0.27
N GLY A 53 8.66 11.84 -0.07
CA GLY A 53 7.86 11.78 1.17
C GLY A 53 6.82 12.89 1.29
N LYS A 54 6.63 13.73 0.27
CA LYS A 54 5.64 14.80 0.30
C LYS A 54 4.21 14.24 0.25
N ILE A 55 3.41 14.64 1.23
CA ILE A 55 1.97 14.34 1.27
C ILE A 55 1.26 15.15 0.18
N ILE A 56 0.80 14.48 -0.87
CA ILE A 56 0.08 15.08 -1.99
C ILE A 56 -1.44 14.84 -1.91
N GLY A 57 -1.87 13.72 -1.35
CA GLY A 57 -3.26 13.27 -1.31
C GLY A 57 -3.67 12.49 -2.56
N VAL A 58 -4.72 11.68 -2.45
CA VAL A 58 -5.42 11.06 -3.59
C VAL A 58 -6.66 11.88 -3.95
N GLU A 59 -7.06 11.85 -5.23
CA GLU A 59 -8.27 12.57 -5.68
C GLU A 59 -9.57 11.88 -5.24
N SER A 60 -9.57 10.55 -5.18
CA SER A 60 -10.71 9.75 -4.72
C SER A 60 -10.22 8.48 -4.04
N GLU A 61 -10.21 8.52 -2.72
CA GLU A 61 -9.78 7.42 -1.84
C GLU A 61 -10.58 6.14 -2.09
N LYS A 62 -11.89 6.28 -2.32
CA LYS A 62 -12.78 5.15 -2.64
C LYS A 62 -12.45 4.50 -3.99
N SER A 63 -12.21 5.31 -5.01
CA SER A 63 -11.94 4.80 -6.36
C SER A 63 -10.60 4.06 -6.41
N GLU A 64 -9.55 4.64 -5.81
CA GLU A 64 -8.24 3.99 -5.73
C GLU A 64 -8.29 2.73 -4.85
N ALA A 65 -8.98 2.75 -3.70
CA ALA A 65 -9.14 1.57 -2.87
C ALA A 65 -9.87 0.43 -3.59
N ASN A 66 -10.85 0.72 -4.44
CA ASN A 66 -11.51 -0.30 -5.26
C ASN A 66 -10.55 -0.94 -6.27
N LEU A 67 -9.67 -0.15 -6.91
CA LEU A 67 -8.64 -0.66 -7.82
C LEU A 67 -7.61 -1.52 -7.09
N ILE A 68 -7.22 -1.14 -5.87
CA ILE A 68 -6.31 -1.91 -5.03
C ILE A 68 -6.95 -3.25 -4.65
N LYS A 69 -8.22 -3.24 -4.20
CA LYS A 69 -8.97 -4.47 -3.89
C LYS A 69 -9.11 -5.39 -5.09
N ASP A 70 -9.42 -4.82 -6.26
CA ASP A 70 -9.51 -5.58 -7.51
C ASP A 70 -8.16 -6.22 -7.87
N THR A 71 -7.06 -5.46 -7.71
CA THR A 71 -5.69 -5.97 -7.92
C THR A 71 -5.37 -7.16 -7.01
N ALA A 72 -5.64 -7.02 -5.72
CA ALA A 72 -5.33 -8.06 -4.74
C ALA A 72 -6.11 -9.36 -4.98
N ASN A 73 -7.35 -9.25 -5.48
CA ASN A 73 -8.22 -10.40 -5.71
C ASN A 73 -8.01 -11.07 -7.08
N ASN A 74 -7.71 -10.29 -8.12
CA ASN A 74 -7.73 -10.76 -9.52
C ASN A 74 -6.34 -10.81 -10.17
N TYR A 75 -5.32 -10.22 -9.56
CA TYR A 75 -3.97 -10.12 -10.13
C TYR A 75 -2.87 -10.66 -9.20
N CYS A 76 -3.24 -11.18 -8.04
CA CYS A 76 -2.33 -11.88 -7.11
C CYS A 76 -2.81 -13.33 -6.97
N GLU A 77 -1.98 -14.30 -7.35
CA GLU A 77 -2.28 -15.72 -7.22
C GLU A 77 -1.20 -16.42 -6.39
N PRO A 78 -1.56 -17.11 -5.29
CA PRO A 78 -2.88 -17.12 -4.65
C PRO A 78 -3.24 -15.74 -4.07
N SER A 79 -4.51 -15.55 -3.70
CA SER A 79 -4.98 -14.26 -3.20
C SER A 79 -4.23 -13.83 -1.94
N ILE A 80 -3.81 -12.57 -1.91
CA ILE A 80 -3.00 -12.01 -0.83
C ILE A 80 -3.94 -11.40 0.22
N LYS A 81 -3.66 -11.65 1.51
CA LYS A 81 -4.31 -10.93 2.60
C LYS A 81 -3.79 -9.49 2.64
N PHE A 82 -4.67 -8.52 2.79
CA PHE A 82 -4.30 -7.11 2.95
C PHE A 82 -5.33 -6.39 3.83
N ASN A 83 -4.92 -5.26 4.40
CA ASN A 83 -5.79 -4.32 5.10
C ASN A 83 -5.67 -2.93 4.47
N ILE A 84 -6.78 -2.21 4.34
CA ILE A 84 -6.80 -0.83 3.84
C ILE A 84 -7.27 0.09 4.95
N GLU A 85 -6.48 1.11 5.25
CA GLU A 85 -6.83 2.22 6.13
C GLU A 85 -6.77 3.54 5.36
N PHE A 86 -7.65 4.47 5.71
CA PHE A 86 -7.66 5.83 5.19
C PHE A 86 -7.24 6.80 6.28
N LYS A 87 -6.40 7.77 5.92
CA LYS A 87 -5.94 8.80 6.85
C LYS A 87 -5.95 10.18 6.20
N GLU A 88 -6.63 11.11 6.84
CA GLU A 88 -6.52 12.53 6.49
C GLU A 88 -5.28 13.14 7.17
N ILE A 89 -4.40 13.77 6.39
CA ILE A 89 -3.23 14.50 6.90
C ILE A 89 -3.12 15.83 6.16
N LYS A 90 -3.28 16.96 6.88
CA LYS A 90 -3.25 18.31 6.29
C LYS A 90 -4.27 18.46 5.14
N ASP A 91 -5.52 18.06 5.41
CA ASP A 91 -6.65 18.11 4.45
C ASP A 91 -6.42 17.27 3.17
N LYS A 92 -5.59 16.22 3.27
CA LYS A 92 -5.27 15.31 2.18
C LYS A 92 -5.51 13.87 2.61
N GLU A 93 -6.31 13.17 1.81
CA GLU A 93 -6.58 11.76 2.01
C GLU A 93 -5.40 10.90 1.55
N ILE A 94 -4.93 10.03 2.44
CA ILE A 94 -3.88 9.03 2.20
C ILE A 94 -4.50 7.64 2.35
N ILE A 95 -4.12 6.71 1.48
CA ILE A 95 -4.50 5.30 1.59
C ILE A 95 -3.30 4.50 2.05
N ILE A 96 -3.49 3.72 3.10
CA ILE A 96 -2.47 2.83 3.66
C ILE A 96 -2.91 1.41 3.36
N VAL A 97 -2.12 0.67 2.58
CA VAL A 97 -2.36 -0.75 2.32
C VAL A 97 -1.31 -1.56 3.05
N GLU A 98 -1.72 -2.25 4.10
CA GLU A 98 -0.87 -3.19 4.83
C GLU A 98 -0.98 -4.57 4.18
N VAL A 99 0.16 -5.13 3.79
CA VAL A 99 0.28 -6.49 3.27
C VAL A 99 1.12 -7.30 4.26
N PRO A 100 0.52 -8.14 5.12
CA PRO A 100 1.28 -9.02 6.00
C PRO A 100 2.10 -10.05 5.20
N ALA A 101 3.17 -10.57 5.80
CA ALA A 101 3.86 -11.73 5.26
C ALA A 101 2.88 -12.91 5.15
N SER A 102 2.91 -13.62 4.03
CA SER A 102 2.10 -14.80 3.83
C SER A 102 2.71 -16.01 4.54
N ASP A 103 1.85 -16.84 5.13
CA ASP A 103 2.21 -18.13 5.71
C ASP A 103 2.40 -19.22 4.62
N ASP A 104 1.86 -19.01 3.42
CA ASP A 104 1.83 -19.97 2.29
C ASP A 104 2.84 -19.61 1.18
N LYS A 105 4.14 -19.57 1.51
CA LYS A 105 5.20 -19.20 0.54
C LYS A 105 5.63 -20.39 -0.35
N PRO A 106 5.99 -20.17 -1.64
CA PRO A 106 6.01 -18.90 -2.38
C PRO A 106 4.67 -18.59 -3.10
N HIS A 107 4.35 -17.30 -3.20
CA HIS A 107 3.31 -16.73 -4.07
C HIS A 107 3.91 -16.22 -5.38
#